data_AF-A0A0F0H336-F1
#
_entry.id   AF-A0A0F0H336-F1
#
_cell.length_a   1.000
_cell.length_b   1.000
_cell.length_c   1.000
_cell.angle_alpha   90.00
_cell.angle_beta   90.00
_cell.angle_gamma   90.00
#
_symmetry.space_group_name_H-M   'P 1'
#
loop_
_entity.id
_entity.type
_entity.pdbx_description
1 polymer ?
#
loop_
_entity_poly.entity_id
_entity_poly.type
_entity_poly.pdbx_seq_one_letter_code
_entity_poly.pdbx_strand_id
1 'polypeptide(L)'
;MIEGKPVLRFERRLRHSPEKVWRVVTEPAEMKHWFPAEVTIDGRRMSFTFPSEAPVDADGGEGEVIESDPPKVFAFRWLNDVLRFEILPREDGCLLVFTAVVTNKLSVGRDAPGWTTCLDALVAHADGTKFEPPTEWLPIIEHYIAEFGLDEGTDEPAGVTFVRDLVWKPLDEVWQLLTEGIDDAVPPRAVHPGLTPGKVTRAEAPHLLEFEWLQDGEPKGVVRWEFEHVKLQGSTVTLVQENAHGPEALAAWHVHLELFFAATQGEIRGPWPKDREEELAKRYAER
;
A
#
# COMPACT_ATOMS: atom_id res chain seq x y z
N MET A 1 -10.64 11.31 -8.04
CA MET A 1 -9.42 11.67 -8.80
C MET A 1 -9.33 13.20 -8.88
N ILE A 2 -8.14 13.77 -8.68
CA ILE A 2 -7.83 15.18 -8.98
C ILE A 2 -6.68 15.14 -9.97
N GLU A 3 -6.84 15.77 -11.15
CA GLU A 3 -5.81 15.75 -12.22
C GLU A 3 -5.32 14.33 -12.60
N GLY A 4 -6.22 13.34 -12.58
CA GLY A 4 -5.86 11.96 -12.88
C GLY A 4 -5.09 11.23 -11.77
N LYS A 5 -4.93 11.83 -10.59
CA LYS A 5 -4.33 11.21 -9.40
C LYS A 5 -5.39 10.68 -8.42
N PRO A 6 -5.18 9.53 -7.76
CA PRO A 6 -6.04 9.04 -6.69
C PRO A 6 -6.09 10.03 -5.52
N VAL A 7 -7.22 10.02 -4.82
CA VAL A 7 -7.48 10.94 -3.71
C VAL A 7 -8.12 10.19 -2.57
N LEU A 8 -7.50 10.28 -1.40
CA LEU A 8 -8.12 9.91 -0.14
C LEU A 8 -8.70 11.16 0.50
N ARG A 9 -9.96 11.08 0.94
CA ARG A 9 -10.65 12.21 1.54
C ARG A 9 -11.37 11.77 2.80
N PHE A 10 -11.11 12.47 3.89
CA PHE A 10 -11.63 12.19 5.22
C PHE A 10 -12.31 13.41 5.81
N GLU A 11 -13.28 13.15 6.69
CA GLU A 11 -13.99 14.18 7.45
C GLU A 11 -13.95 13.83 8.93
N ARG A 12 -13.69 14.84 9.78
CA ARG A 12 -13.75 14.74 11.25
C ARG A 12 -14.52 15.94 11.79
N ARG A 13 -15.58 15.68 12.56
CA ARG A 13 -16.31 16.73 13.30
C ARG A 13 -15.66 16.88 14.66
N LEU A 14 -15.25 18.09 15.01
CA LEU A 14 -14.51 18.41 16.23
C LEU A 14 -15.27 19.46 17.03
N ARG A 15 -15.45 19.23 18.34
CA ARG A 15 -16.12 20.19 19.25
C ARG A 15 -15.17 21.27 19.77
N HIS A 16 -14.27 21.73 18.90
CA HIS A 16 -13.23 22.71 19.19
C HIS A 16 -13.33 23.88 18.23
N SER A 17 -12.84 25.04 18.64
CA SER A 17 -12.81 26.20 17.74
C SER A 17 -11.87 25.96 16.55
N PRO A 18 -12.15 26.56 15.38
CA PRO A 18 -11.25 26.50 14.23
C PRO A 18 -9.80 26.85 14.57
N GLU A 19 -9.57 27.82 15.46
CA GLU A 19 -8.24 28.27 15.87
C GLU A 19 -7.51 27.21 16.69
N LYS A 20 -8.22 26.44 17.53
CA LYS A 20 -7.59 25.32 18.24
C LYS A 20 -7.17 24.23 17.28
N VAL A 21 -8.08 23.83 16.37
CA VAL A 21 -7.79 22.78 15.38
C VAL A 21 -6.68 23.22 14.42
N TRP A 22 -6.66 24.50 14.03
CA TRP A 22 -5.58 25.08 13.23
C TRP A 22 -4.22 24.84 13.86
N ARG A 23 -4.04 25.18 15.14
CA ARG A 23 -2.77 24.92 15.84
C ARG A 23 -2.40 23.44 15.81
N VAL A 24 -3.36 22.55 16.05
CA VAL A 24 -3.15 21.10 16.04
C VAL A 24 -2.62 20.59 14.68
N VAL A 25 -3.11 21.16 13.58
CA VAL A 25 -2.72 20.72 12.22
C VAL A 25 -1.52 21.46 11.64
N THR A 26 -1.14 22.63 12.15
CA THR A 26 -0.08 23.47 11.56
C THR A 26 1.18 23.60 12.42
N GLU A 27 1.09 23.45 13.75
CA GLU A 27 2.25 23.64 14.63
C GLU A 27 3.02 22.32 14.81
N PRO A 28 4.33 22.26 14.50
CA PRO A 28 5.13 21.05 14.67
C PRO A 28 5.05 20.40 16.05
N ALA A 29 4.98 21.24 17.10
CA ALA A 29 4.86 20.79 18.48
C ALA A 29 3.55 20.04 18.75
N GLU A 30 2.51 20.30 17.96
CA GLU A 30 1.22 19.61 18.01
C GLU A 30 1.16 18.43 17.04
N MET A 31 1.74 18.59 15.82
CA MET A 31 1.74 17.56 14.79
C MET A 31 2.38 16.25 15.25
N LYS A 32 3.45 16.31 16.07
CA LYS A 32 4.14 15.12 16.60
C LYS A 32 3.23 14.15 17.38
N HIS A 33 2.03 14.58 17.78
CA HIS A 33 1.09 13.75 18.53
C HIS A 33 0.20 12.87 17.64
N TRP A 34 0.17 13.12 16.32
CA TRP A 34 -0.76 12.44 15.42
C TRP A 34 -0.24 12.24 13.99
N PHE A 35 0.65 13.10 13.51
CA PHE A 35 1.24 12.99 12.18
C PHE A 35 2.26 11.84 12.17
N PRO A 36 2.37 11.05 11.08
CA PRO A 36 3.23 9.86 11.05
C PRO A 36 4.73 10.14 11.10
N ALA A 37 5.16 11.39 10.95
CA ALA A 37 6.55 11.82 11.02
C ALA A 37 6.70 13.06 11.91
N GLU A 38 7.89 13.24 12.50
CA GLU A 38 8.25 14.53 13.07
C GLU A 38 8.45 15.55 11.95
N VAL A 39 7.92 16.76 12.13
CA VAL A 39 7.90 17.81 11.11
C VAL A 39 8.76 18.97 11.57
N THR A 40 9.61 19.50 10.70
CA THR A 40 10.20 20.83 10.89
C THR A 40 9.75 21.76 9.77
N ILE A 41 9.62 23.05 10.08
CA ILE A 41 9.15 24.07 9.12
C ILE A 41 10.10 25.28 9.20
N ASP A 42 10.74 25.60 8.08
CA ASP A 42 11.56 26.81 7.90
C ASP A 42 11.03 27.63 6.72
N GLY A 43 10.27 28.68 7.03
CA GLY A 43 9.54 29.45 6.03
C GLY A 43 8.52 28.58 5.29
N ARG A 44 8.78 28.29 4.02
CA ARG A 44 7.97 27.36 3.20
C ARG A 44 8.55 25.95 3.13
N ARG A 45 9.81 25.73 3.52
CA ARG A 45 10.44 24.41 3.46
C ARG A 45 9.98 23.56 4.63
N MET A 46 9.74 22.28 4.36
CA MET A 46 9.41 21.29 5.38
C MET A 46 10.38 20.11 5.29
N SER A 47 10.72 19.52 6.44
CA SER A 47 11.43 18.24 6.50
C SER A 47 10.66 17.27 7.40
N PHE A 48 10.75 15.99 7.08
CA PHE A 48 10.04 14.93 7.78
C PHE A 48 11.03 13.87 8.25
N THR A 49 10.89 13.46 9.51
CA THR A 49 11.71 12.41 10.11
C THR A 49 10.81 11.33 10.66
N PHE A 50 10.96 10.09 10.19
CA PHE A 50 10.22 8.96 10.75
C PHE A 50 10.83 8.53 12.10
N PRO A 51 10.00 8.06 13.05
CA PRO A 51 10.50 7.48 14.30
C PRO A 51 11.44 6.29 14.04
N SER A 52 12.38 6.03 14.94
CA SER A 52 13.33 4.92 14.82
C SER A 52 12.68 3.53 14.77
N GLU A 53 11.46 3.42 15.29
CA GLU A 53 10.69 2.18 15.31
C GLU A 53 9.90 1.95 14.01
N ALA A 54 9.89 2.92 13.10
CA ALA A 54 9.22 2.79 11.82
C ALA A 54 9.95 1.77 10.93
N PRO A 55 9.23 0.99 10.09
CA PRO A 55 9.83 -0.01 9.21
C PRO A 55 10.53 0.60 7.97
N VAL A 56 10.94 1.86 8.05
CA VAL A 56 11.52 2.65 6.95
C VAL A 56 12.73 3.42 7.44
N ASP A 57 13.55 3.92 6.51
CA ASP A 57 14.63 4.87 6.81
C ASP A 57 14.07 6.08 7.58
N ALA A 58 14.83 6.60 8.54
CA ALA A 58 14.46 7.76 9.35
C ALA A 58 14.28 9.02 8.50
N ASP A 59 14.94 9.10 7.35
CA ASP A 59 14.73 10.15 6.35
C ASP A 59 13.33 10.05 5.74
N GLY A 60 12.37 10.82 6.27
CA GLY A 60 11.01 10.95 5.73
C GLY A 60 10.94 11.91 4.53
N GLY A 61 12.08 12.44 4.08
CA GLY A 61 12.22 13.33 2.96
C GLY A 61 11.80 14.78 3.22
N GLU A 62 11.73 15.53 2.11
CA GLU A 62 11.43 16.96 2.13
C GLU A 62 10.01 17.25 1.63
N GLY A 63 9.56 18.46 1.94
CA GLY A 63 8.32 19.01 1.45
C GLY A 63 8.31 20.52 1.42
N GLU A 64 7.16 21.07 1.06
CA GLU A 64 6.95 22.50 1.10
C GLU A 64 5.51 22.85 1.43
N VAL A 65 5.33 23.94 2.17
CA VAL A 65 4.03 24.59 2.30
C VAL A 65 3.61 25.11 0.93
N ILE A 66 2.42 24.71 0.48
CA ILE A 66 1.79 25.17 -0.76
C ILE A 66 0.89 26.38 -0.45
N GLU A 67 0.05 26.25 0.58
CA GLU A 67 -0.96 27.24 0.98
C GLU A 67 -1.06 27.31 2.51
N SER A 68 -1.24 28.53 3.03
CA SER A 68 -1.55 28.79 4.44
C SER A 68 -2.46 30.01 4.54
N ASP A 69 -3.75 29.79 4.81
CA ASP A 69 -4.78 30.80 5.07
C ASP A 69 -5.41 30.52 6.44
N PRO A 70 -4.83 31.03 7.55
CA PRO A 70 -5.32 30.75 8.90
C PRO A 70 -6.72 31.34 9.18
N PRO A 71 -7.62 30.63 9.90
CA PRO A 71 -7.51 29.25 10.36
C PRO A 71 -8.18 28.25 9.39
N LYS A 72 -8.28 28.57 8.09
CA LYS A 72 -9.16 27.88 7.12
C LYS A 72 -8.46 26.78 6.34
N VAL A 73 -7.27 27.03 5.80
CA VAL A 73 -6.61 26.10 4.86
C VAL A 73 -5.12 26.01 5.14
N PHE A 74 -4.64 24.79 5.34
CA PHE A 74 -3.21 24.47 5.34
C PHE A 74 -2.96 23.36 4.33
N ALA A 75 -2.11 23.61 3.35
CA ALA A 75 -1.75 22.60 2.36
C ALA A 75 -0.24 22.57 2.17
N PHE A 76 0.31 21.37 2.10
CA PHE A 76 1.73 21.16 1.86
C PHE A 76 1.96 19.92 1.02
N ARG A 77 3.09 19.93 0.31
CA ARG A 77 3.62 18.76 -0.38
C ARG A 77 4.51 17.99 0.58
N TRP A 78 4.35 16.68 0.63
CA TRP A 78 5.26 15.76 1.30
C TRP A 78 5.68 14.72 0.29
N LEU A 79 6.98 14.68 -0.04
CA LEU A 79 7.48 13.93 -1.19
C LEU A 79 6.75 14.35 -2.48
N ASN A 80 5.99 13.42 -3.05
CA ASN A 80 5.23 13.60 -4.29
C ASN A 80 3.74 13.86 -4.04
N ASP A 81 3.28 13.70 -2.79
CA ASP A 81 1.88 13.79 -2.42
C ASP A 81 1.53 15.17 -1.89
N VAL A 82 0.28 15.58 -2.09
CA VAL A 82 -0.23 16.86 -1.58
C VAL A 82 -1.24 16.58 -0.50
N LEU A 83 -0.96 17.09 0.70
CA LEU A 83 -1.82 17.01 1.86
C LEU A 83 -2.51 18.37 2.06
N ARG A 84 -3.83 18.34 2.17
CA ARG A 84 -4.67 19.54 2.35
C ARG A 84 -5.61 19.36 3.53
N PHE A 85 -5.57 20.32 4.45
CA PHE A 85 -6.43 20.43 5.61
C PHE A 85 -7.31 21.66 5.45
N GLU A 86 -8.62 21.46 5.44
CA GLU A 86 -9.61 22.52 5.38
C GLU A 86 -10.46 22.50 6.64
N ILE A 87 -10.57 23.63 7.32
CA ILE A 87 -11.30 23.79 8.58
C ILE A 87 -12.50 24.68 8.31
N LEU A 88 -13.69 24.10 8.44
CA LEU A 88 -14.94 24.81 8.21
C LEU A 88 -15.66 25.01 9.55
N PRO A 89 -15.90 26.26 9.98
CA PRO A 89 -16.64 26.55 11.21
C PRO A 89 -18.04 25.92 11.20
N ARG A 90 -18.50 25.46 12.36
CA ARG A 90 -19.84 24.93 12.64
C ARG A 90 -20.36 25.55 13.94
N GLU A 91 -21.65 25.39 14.22
CA GLU A 91 -22.27 25.95 15.42
C GLU A 91 -21.65 25.40 16.72
N ASP A 92 -21.27 24.12 16.73
CA ASP A 92 -20.73 23.39 17.88
C ASP A 92 -19.22 23.08 17.80
N GLY A 93 -18.49 23.74 16.88
CA GLY A 93 -17.06 23.54 16.68
C GLY A 93 -16.65 23.73 15.22
N CYS A 94 -16.02 22.71 14.63
CA CYS A 94 -15.66 22.74 13.22
C CYS A 94 -15.70 21.37 12.55
N LEU A 95 -15.72 21.39 11.21
CA LEU A 95 -15.45 20.23 10.37
C LEU A 95 -14.02 20.36 9.85
N LEU A 96 -13.18 19.37 10.16
CA LEU A 96 -11.89 19.17 9.51
C LEU A 96 -12.08 18.24 8.30
N VAL A 97 -11.69 18.74 7.14
CA VAL A 97 -11.61 18.01 5.88
C VAL A 97 -10.14 17.77 5.59
N PHE A 98 -9.72 16.51 5.55
CA PHE A 98 -8.38 16.12 5.12
C PHE A 98 -8.45 15.48 3.74
N THR A 99 -7.60 15.94 2.83
CA THR A 99 -7.47 15.41 1.48
C THR A 99 -6.00 15.09 1.21
N ALA A 100 -5.70 13.85 0.85
CA ALA A 100 -4.40 13.43 0.36
C ALA A 100 -4.52 13.09 -1.13
N VAL A 101 -3.85 13.87 -1.97
CA VAL A 101 -3.66 13.54 -3.39
C VAL A 101 -2.42 12.69 -3.50
N VAL A 102 -2.61 11.39 -3.71
CA VAL A 102 -1.52 10.42 -3.73
C VAL A 102 -1.04 10.18 -5.15
N THR A 103 0.25 9.90 -5.29
CA THR A 103 0.89 9.67 -6.59
C THR A 103 0.97 8.21 -6.98
N ASN A 104 0.97 7.29 -6.01
CA ASN A 104 0.88 5.86 -6.25
C ASN A 104 -0.52 5.34 -5.88
N LYS A 105 -1.23 4.73 -6.84
CA LYS A 105 -2.56 4.16 -6.58
C LYS A 105 -2.48 2.93 -5.67
N LEU A 106 -1.44 2.11 -5.81
CA LEU A 106 -1.34 0.84 -5.08
C LEU A 106 -1.10 1.07 -3.58
N SER A 107 -0.46 2.17 -3.19
CA SER A 107 -0.23 2.49 -1.78
C SER A 107 -1.51 2.86 -1.01
N VAL A 108 -2.60 3.18 -1.71
CA VAL A 108 -3.86 3.60 -1.09
C VAL A 108 -4.40 2.55 -0.11
N GLY A 109 -4.14 1.25 -0.35
CA GLY A 109 -4.53 0.17 0.55
C GLY A 109 -3.89 0.26 1.95
N ARG A 110 -2.64 0.73 2.04
CA ARG A 110 -1.93 0.98 3.31
C ARG A 110 -2.09 2.41 3.81
N ASP A 111 -2.22 3.39 2.91
CA ASP A 111 -2.35 4.81 3.27
C ASP A 111 -3.72 5.12 3.89
N ALA A 112 -4.80 4.51 3.41
CA ALA A 112 -6.14 4.74 3.94
C ALA A 112 -6.27 4.40 5.45
N PRO A 113 -5.86 3.20 5.92
CA PRO A 113 -5.89 2.90 7.35
C PRO A 113 -4.83 3.67 8.13
N GLY A 114 -3.67 3.98 7.54
CA GLY A 114 -2.64 4.83 8.14
C GLY A 114 -3.18 6.23 8.46
N TRP A 115 -3.79 6.90 7.47
CA TRP A 115 -4.40 8.22 7.66
C TRP A 115 -5.61 8.18 8.59
N THR A 116 -6.41 7.12 8.55
CA THR A 116 -7.51 6.94 9.52
C THR A 116 -6.97 6.96 10.95
N THR A 117 -5.92 6.17 11.22
CA THR A 117 -5.26 6.09 12.52
C THR A 117 -4.67 7.43 12.94
N CYS A 118 -3.96 8.13 12.04
CA CYS A 118 -3.37 9.44 12.31
C CYS A 118 -4.46 10.49 12.64
N LEU A 119 -5.57 10.50 11.90
CA LEU A 119 -6.68 11.44 12.14
C LEU A 119 -7.45 11.12 13.42
N ASP A 120 -7.52 9.85 13.83
CA ASP A 120 -8.13 9.47 15.10
C ASP A 120 -7.23 9.86 16.29
N ALA A 121 -5.90 9.74 16.15
CA ALA A 121 -4.94 10.30 17.10
C ALA A 121 -5.04 11.83 17.20
N LEU A 122 -5.25 12.52 16.07
CA LEU A 122 -5.48 13.98 16.02
C LEU A 122 -6.72 14.36 16.84
N VAL A 123 -7.83 13.66 16.64
CA VAL A 123 -9.07 13.90 17.39
C VAL A 123 -8.86 13.67 18.88
N ALA A 124 -8.24 12.55 19.26
CA ALA A 124 -7.97 12.23 20.66
C ALA A 124 -7.08 13.28 21.33
N HIS A 125 -6.01 13.71 20.65
CA HIS A 125 -5.12 14.78 21.11
C HIS A 125 -5.86 16.11 21.28
N ALA A 126 -6.69 16.50 20.30
CA ALA A 126 -7.52 17.69 20.41
C ALA A 126 -8.51 17.61 21.59
N ASP A 127 -9.05 16.43 21.88
CA ASP A 127 -9.94 16.18 23.03
C ASP A 127 -9.21 16.04 24.37
N GLY A 128 -7.88 15.92 24.37
CA GLY A 128 -7.09 15.63 25.57
C GLY A 128 -7.32 14.22 26.12
N THR A 129 -7.64 13.27 25.24
CA THR A 129 -7.90 11.86 25.57
C THR A 129 -6.76 10.98 25.09
N LYS A 130 -6.65 9.79 25.67
CA LYS A 130 -5.64 8.79 25.26
C LYS A 130 -6.08 8.14 23.95
N PHE A 131 -5.17 8.09 22.99
CA PHE A 131 -5.31 7.28 21.78
C PHE A 131 -4.58 5.93 21.94
N GLU A 132 -5.18 4.87 21.43
CA GLU A 132 -4.56 3.55 21.32
C GLU A 132 -4.65 3.12 19.84
N PRO A 133 -3.51 2.94 19.14
CA PRO A 133 -3.52 2.52 17.75
C PRO A 133 -4.00 1.07 17.61
N PRO A 134 -4.52 0.68 16.43
CA PRO A 134 -4.84 -0.71 16.16
C PRO A 134 -3.58 -1.60 16.25
N THR A 135 -3.75 -2.82 16.74
CA THR A 135 -2.67 -3.82 16.80
C THR A 135 -2.65 -4.72 15.56
N GLU A 136 -3.82 -5.01 14.99
CA GLU A 136 -4.00 -5.90 13.84
C GLU A 136 -4.04 -5.09 12.53
N TRP A 137 -2.87 -4.78 11.96
CA TRP A 137 -2.78 -3.96 10.75
C TRP A 137 -3.10 -4.70 9.45
N LEU A 138 -2.64 -5.95 9.34
CA LEU A 138 -2.76 -6.72 8.09
C LEU A 138 -4.22 -6.89 7.63
N PRO A 139 -5.18 -7.33 8.48
CA PRO A 139 -6.57 -7.46 8.06
C PRO A 139 -7.21 -6.13 7.62
N ILE A 140 -6.80 -5.01 8.21
CA ILE A 140 -7.30 -3.68 7.85
C ILE A 140 -6.76 -3.27 6.48
N ILE A 141 -5.47 -3.50 6.22
CA ILE A 141 -4.85 -3.22 4.92
C ILE A 141 -5.49 -4.10 3.83
N GLU A 142 -5.69 -5.39 4.10
CA GLU A 142 -6.34 -6.32 3.17
C GLU A 142 -7.77 -5.90 2.83
N HIS A 143 -8.52 -5.41 3.82
CA HIS A 143 -9.85 -4.84 3.58
C HIS A 143 -9.82 -3.70 2.56
N TYR A 144 -8.91 -2.72 2.72
CA TYR A 144 -8.82 -1.60 1.78
C TYR A 144 -8.23 -1.99 0.42
N ILE A 145 -7.33 -2.96 0.36
CA ILE A 145 -6.85 -3.53 -0.91
C ILE A 145 -8.02 -4.10 -1.71
N ALA A 146 -8.85 -4.94 -1.07
CA ALA A 146 -9.99 -5.58 -1.71
C ALA A 146 -11.10 -4.59 -2.08
N GLU A 147 -11.44 -3.66 -1.18
CA GLU A 147 -12.45 -2.62 -1.41
C GLU A 147 -12.10 -1.72 -2.60
N PHE A 148 -10.81 -1.41 -2.79
CA PHE A 148 -10.32 -0.57 -3.88
C PHE A 148 -9.91 -1.36 -5.14
N GLY A 149 -10.00 -2.69 -5.11
CA GLY A 149 -9.60 -3.58 -6.20
C GLY A 149 -8.12 -3.40 -6.58
N LEU A 150 -7.24 -3.22 -5.59
CA LEU A 150 -5.80 -2.98 -5.81
C LEU A 150 -5.01 -4.26 -6.07
N ASP A 151 -5.64 -5.41 -5.88
CA ASP A 151 -5.09 -6.74 -6.13
C ASP A 151 -5.72 -7.46 -7.31
N GLU A 152 -6.56 -6.78 -8.08
CA GLU A 152 -7.15 -7.34 -9.27
C GLU A 152 -6.14 -7.42 -10.42
N GLY A 153 -5.94 -8.62 -10.98
CA GLY A 153 -5.18 -8.81 -12.20
C GLY A 153 -5.94 -8.44 -13.48
N THR A 154 -5.20 -8.27 -14.56
CA THR A 154 -5.69 -8.03 -15.92
C THR A 154 -5.43 -9.24 -16.80
N ASP A 155 -6.39 -9.58 -17.66
CA ASP A 155 -6.19 -10.56 -18.75
C ASP A 155 -5.86 -9.77 -20.03
N GLU A 156 -4.61 -9.87 -20.46
CA GLU A 156 -4.08 -9.18 -21.63
C GLU A 156 -3.79 -10.17 -22.75
N PRO A 157 -3.62 -9.72 -24.01
CA PRO A 157 -3.31 -10.64 -25.12
C PRO A 157 -2.06 -11.51 -24.91
N ALA A 158 -1.11 -11.05 -24.08
CA ALA A 158 0.11 -11.79 -23.76
C ALA A 158 -0.07 -12.79 -22.61
N GLY A 159 -1.13 -12.66 -21.80
CA GLY A 159 -1.39 -13.47 -20.62
C GLY A 159 -1.99 -12.67 -19.48
N VAL A 160 -1.99 -13.24 -18.27
CA VAL A 160 -2.46 -12.54 -17.07
C VAL A 160 -1.33 -11.74 -16.40
N THR A 161 -1.65 -10.55 -15.93
CA THR A 161 -0.73 -9.64 -15.24
C THR A 161 -1.31 -9.16 -13.92
N PHE A 162 -0.48 -9.08 -12.89
CA PHE A 162 -0.80 -8.49 -11.59
C PHE A 162 0.29 -7.51 -11.18
N VAL A 163 -0.11 -6.46 -10.46
CA VAL A 163 0.84 -5.58 -9.76
C VAL A 163 0.30 -5.36 -8.34
N ARG A 164 1.14 -5.56 -7.33
CA ARG A 164 0.74 -5.44 -5.92
C ARG A 164 1.76 -4.66 -5.10
N ASP A 165 1.26 -3.80 -4.20
CA ASP A 165 2.07 -3.16 -3.16
C ASP A 165 2.40 -4.19 -2.07
N LEU A 166 3.67 -4.30 -1.72
CA LEU A 166 4.19 -5.14 -0.64
C LEU A 166 4.58 -4.31 0.60
N VAL A 167 4.00 -3.11 0.71
CA VAL A 167 4.30 -2.13 1.75
C VAL A 167 5.80 -1.77 1.75
N TRP A 168 6.43 -1.57 2.90
CA TRP A 168 7.84 -1.22 3.03
C TRP A 168 8.76 -2.42 3.31
N LYS A 169 8.42 -3.61 2.81
CA LYS A 169 9.24 -4.80 3.04
C LYS A 169 10.56 -4.72 2.26
N PRO A 170 11.73 -4.91 2.89
CA PRO A 170 13.01 -4.92 2.18
C PRO A 170 13.02 -5.99 1.09
N LEU A 171 13.55 -5.65 -0.10
CA LEU A 171 13.56 -6.59 -1.22
C LEU A 171 14.30 -7.88 -0.91
N ASP A 172 15.38 -7.83 -0.13
CA ASP A 172 16.11 -9.02 0.25
C ASP A 172 15.24 -9.98 1.09
N GLU A 173 14.40 -9.47 1.99
CA GLU A 173 13.47 -10.30 2.78
C GLU A 173 12.37 -10.90 1.91
N VAL A 174 11.79 -10.09 1.02
CA VAL A 174 10.76 -10.54 0.06
C VAL A 174 11.33 -11.61 -0.88
N TRP A 175 12.54 -11.38 -1.38
CA TRP A 175 13.25 -12.30 -2.26
C TRP A 175 13.57 -13.62 -1.55
N GLN A 176 14.14 -13.56 -0.34
CA GLN A 176 14.41 -14.75 0.46
C GLN A 176 13.13 -15.52 0.81
N LEU A 177 12.01 -14.82 1.04
CA LEU A 177 10.72 -15.47 1.23
C LEU A 177 10.27 -16.20 -0.03
N LEU A 178 10.36 -15.57 -1.22
CA LEU A 178 9.97 -16.17 -2.49
C LEU A 178 10.86 -17.37 -2.86
N THR A 179 12.18 -17.21 -2.76
CA THR A 179 13.14 -18.20 -3.24
C THR A 179 13.44 -19.29 -2.23
N GLU A 180 13.25 -19.02 -0.95
CA GLU A 180 13.63 -19.91 0.15
C GLU A 180 15.12 -20.34 0.08
N GLY A 181 15.97 -19.46 -0.48
CA GLY A 181 17.39 -19.73 -0.71
C GLY A 181 17.70 -20.72 -1.85
N ILE A 182 16.72 -21.01 -2.70
CA ILE A 182 16.88 -21.88 -3.88
C ILE A 182 17.28 -21.02 -5.08
N ASP A 183 18.51 -21.23 -5.59
CA ASP A 183 19.07 -20.44 -6.69
C ASP A 183 19.07 -21.19 -8.05
N ASP A 184 19.14 -22.53 -8.04
CA ASP A 184 19.33 -23.36 -9.26
C ASP A 184 18.06 -24.11 -9.72
N ALA A 185 16.91 -23.82 -9.11
CA ALA A 185 15.64 -24.45 -9.44
C ALA A 185 14.48 -23.48 -9.21
N VAL A 186 13.30 -23.80 -9.75
CA VAL A 186 12.10 -23.00 -9.50
C VAL A 186 11.68 -23.17 -8.03
N PRO A 187 11.67 -22.09 -7.22
CA PRO A 187 11.28 -22.18 -5.82
C PRO A 187 9.82 -22.60 -5.67
N PRO A 188 9.48 -23.53 -4.74
CA PRO A 188 8.10 -23.99 -4.57
C PRO A 188 7.10 -22.85 -4.30
N ARG A 189 7.50 -21.81 -3.56
CA ARG A 189 6.64 -20.66 -3.27
C ARG A 189 6.37 -19.77 -4.48
N ALA A 190 7.21 -19.81 -5.51
CA ALA A 190 7.01 -19.04 -6.73
C ALA A 190 5.97 -19.66 -7.68
N VAL A 191 5.49 -20.88 -7.39
CA VAL A 191 4.68 -21.69 -8.29
C VAL A 191 3.28 -21.92 -7.71
N HIS A 192 2.26 -21.51 -8.46
CA HIS A 192 0.88 -21.86 -8.13
C HIS A 192 0.69 -23.39 -8.07
N PRO A 193 -0.01 -23.97 -7.08
CA PRO A 193 -0.13 -25.44 -6.94
C PRO A 193 -0.70 -26.19 -8.16
N GLY A 194 -1.48 -25.51 -8.99
CA GLY A 194 -2.03 -26.06 -10.25
C GLY A 194 -1.10 -25.95 -11.46
N LEU A 195 0.09 -25.37 -11.32
CA LEU A 195 1.03 -25.12 -12.42
C LEU A 195 2.21 -26.09 -12.35
N THR A 196 2.66 -26.59 -13.51
CA THR A 196 3.88 -27.40 -13.61
C THR A 196 5.04 -26.51 -14.05
N PRO A 197 6.06 -26.29 -13.20
CA PRO A 197 7.20 -25.47 -13.58
C PRO A 197 8.15 -26.23 -14.50
N GLY A 198 8.72 -25.52 -15.48
CA GLY A 198 9.84 -25.95 -16.31
C GLY A 198 11.17 -25.48 -15.72
N LYS A 199 12.11 -25.08 -16.57
CA LYS A 199 13.40 -24.52 -16.12
C LYS A 199 13.29 -23.03 -15.79
N VAL A 200 14.15 -22.57 -14.89
CA VAL A 200 14.44 -21.14 -14.72
C VAL A 200 15.13 -20.63 -15.99
N THR A 201 14.60 -19.56 -16.58
CA THR A 201 15.15 -18.92 -17.79
C THR A 201 15.97 -17.68 -17.47
N ARG A 202 15.62 -16.97 -16.38
CA ARG A 202 16.35 -15.79 -15.91
C ARG A 202 16.18 -15.64 -14.39
N ALA A 203 17.26 -15.33 -13.70
CA ALA A 203 17.25 -15.03 -12.27
C ALA A 203 18.26 -13.92 -11.96
N GLU A 204 17.78 -12.81 -11.40
CA GLU A 204 18.56 -11.63 -11.05
C GLU A 204 18.13 -11.18 -9.66
N ALA A 205 18.72 -11.76 -8.62
CA ALA A 205 18.39 -11.42 -7.24
C ALA A 205 18.73 -9.94 -6.91
N PRO A 206 17.90 -9.22 -6.13
CA PRO A 206 16.59 -9.62 -5.59
C PRO A 206 15.40 -9.18 -6.46
N HIS A 207 15.60 -8.96 -7.77
CA HIS A 207 14.69 -8.22 -8.62
C HIS A 207 13.85 -9.06 -9.59
N LEU A 208 14.36 -10.19 -10.07
CA LEU A 208 13.66 -10.92 -11.14
C LEU A 208 13.86 -12.42 -11.06
N LEU A 209 12.76 -13.17 -11.08
CA LEU A 209 12.72 -14.61 -11.28
C LEU A 209 11.78 -14.93 -12.45
N GLU A 210 12.31 -15.60 -13.47
CA GLU A 210 11.56 -16.05 -14.63
C GLU A 210 11.78 -17.54 -14.86
N PHE A 211 10.69 -18.28 -15.09
CA PHE A 211 10.73 -19.70 -15.39
C PHE A 211 9.65 -20.11 -16.36
N GLU A 212 9.91 -21.17 -17.13
CA GLU A 212 8.92 -21.77 -18.02
C GLU A 212 7.77 -22.39 -17.21
N TRP A 213 6.55 -22.36 -17.76
CA TRP A 213 5.46 -23.20 -17.28
C TRP A 213 5.00 -24.15 -18.37
N LEU A 214 4.69 -25.38 -17.97
CA LEU A 214 4.44 -26.48 -18.89
C LEU A 214 2.95 -26.77 -19.02
N GLN A 215 2.50 -27.03 -20.25
CA GLN A 215 1.22 -27.66 -20.55
C GLN A 215 1.49 -28.94 -21.35
N ASP A 216 0.96 -30.06 -20.86
CA ASP A 216 1.17 -31.38 -21.48
C ASP A 216 2.65 -31.77 -21.66
N GLY A 217 3.51 -31.28 -20.76
CA GLY A 217 4.96 -31.54 -20.77
C GLY A 217 5.78 -30.58 -21.62
N GLU A 218 5.15 -29.67 -22.37
CA GLU A 218 5.82 -28.71 -23.25
C GLU A 218 5.73 -27.28 -22.71
N PRO A 219 6.77 -26.44 -22.87
CA PRO A 219 6.73 -25.03 -22.47
C PRO A 219 5.62 -24.28 -23.19
N LYS A 220 4.71 -23.69 -22.42
CA LYS A 220 3.62 -22.86 -22.95
C LYS A 220 3.92 -21.37 -22.90
N GLY A 221 4.80 -20.94 -22.00
CA GLY A 221 5.22 -19.56 -21.81
C GLY A 221 6.08 -19.46 -20.56
N VAL A 222 6.26 -18.25 -20.05
CA VAL A 222 6.95 -18.02 -18.78
C VAL A 222 6.03 -17.45 -17.70
N VAL A 223 6.36 -17.76 -16.45
CA VAL A 223 5.93 -17.01 -15.27
C VAL A 223 7.10 -16.11 -14.87
N ARG A 224 6.82 -14.82 -14.68
CA ARG A 224 7.81 -13.82 -14.30
C ARG A 224 7.37 -13.10 -13.05
N TRP A 225 8.23 -13.10 -12.04
CA TRP A 225 8.15 -12.28 -10.84
C TRP A 225 9.18 -11.15 -10.97
N GLU A 226 8.72 -9.91 -10.92
CA GLU A 226 9.55 -8.71 -10.91
C GLU A 226 9.31 -7.91 -9.65
N PHE A 227 10.39 -7.49 -8.99
CA PHE A 227 10.34 -6.71 -7.76
C PHE A 227 11.04 -5.38 -7.95
N GLU A 228 10.34 -4.31 -7.58
CA GLU A 228 10.86 -2.95 -7.56
C GLU A 228 10.77 -2.41 -6.14
N HIS A 229 11.75 -1.58 -5.77
CA HIS A 229 11.70 -0.81 -4.54
C HIS A 229 12.03 0.63 -4.82
N VAL A 230 11.14 1.52 -4.40
CA VAL A 230 11.32 2.95 -4.49
C VAL A 230 11.41 3.50 -3.08
N LYS A 231 12.54 4.17 -2.78
CA LYS A 231 12.78 4.77 -1.45
C LYS A 231 11.55 5.58 -1.03
N LEU A 232 11.08 5.35 0.20
CA LEU A 232 9.89 5.97 0.81
C LEU A 232 8.53 5.59 0.21
N GLN A 233 8.47 5.04 -1.00
CA GLN A 233 7.21 4.57 -1.60
C GLN A 233 6.93 3.09 -1.33
N GLY A 234 7.97 2.30 -1.04
CA GLY A 234 7.84 0.89 -0.71
C GLY A 234 8.25 -0.05 -1.84
N SER A 235 7.90 -1.31 -1.69
CA SER A 235 8.22 -2.39 -2.62
C SER A 235 6.96 -2.83 -3.36
N THR A 236 7.10 -3.13 -4.65
CA THR A 236 6.03 -3.66 -5.48
C THR A 236 6.47 -4.98 -6.10
N VAL A 237 5.50 -5.84 -6.37
CA VAL A 237 5.68 -7.04 -7.19
C VAL A 237 4.81 -6.95 -8.42
N THR A 238 5.42 -7.21 -9.57
CA THR A 238 4.73 -7.45 -10.83
C THR A 238 4.84 -8.94 -11.14
N LEU A 239 3.70 -9.56 -11.38
CA LEU A 239 3.61 -10.96 -11.78
C LEU A 239 2.98 -11.05 -13.16
N VAL A 240 3.63 -11.78 -14.07
CA VAL A 240 3.09 -12.11 -15.39
C VAL A 240 3.10 -13.62 -15.57
N GLN A 241 2.01 -14.19 -16.09
CA GLN A 241 2.01 -15.53 -16.66
C GLN A 241 1.61 -15.43 -18.14
N GLU A 242 2.57 -15.68 -19.03
CA GLU A 242 2.34 -15.63 -20.47
C GLU A 242 1.44 -16.77 -20.95
N ASN A 243 0.60 -16.51 -21.95
CA ASN A 243 -0.29 -17.49 -22.61
C ASN A 243 -1.30 -18.18 -21.68
N ALA A 244 -1.56 -17.62 -20.50
CA ALA A 244 -2.65 -18.01 -19.61
C ALA A 244 -3.73 -16.93 -19.62
N HIS A 245 -4.99 -17.35 -19.69
CA HIS A 245 -6.13 -16.46 -19.86
C HIS A 245 -7.32 -16.97 -19.08
N GLY A 246 -8.29 -16.08 -18.87
CA GLY A 246 -9.57 -16.40 -18.30
C GLY A 246 -9.62 -16.31 -16.77
N PRO A 247 -10.84 -16.44 -16.22
CA PRO A 247 -11.11 -16.22 -14.80
C PRO A 247 -10.35 -17.19 -13.88
N GLU A 248 -10.09 -18.42 -14.32
CA GLU A 248 -9.37 -19.41 -13.52
C GLU A 248 -7.90 -19.02 -13.34
N ALA A 249 -7.24 -18.53 -14.39
CA ALA A 249 -5.84 -18.08 -14.31
C ALA A 249 -5.70 -16.83 -13.43
N LEU A 250 -6.65 -15.89 -13.54
CA LEU A 250 -6.70 -14.71 -12.68
C LEU A 250 -6.94 -15.11 -11.21
N ALA A 251 -7.92 -15.97 -10.93
CA ALA A 251 -8.23 -16.38 -9.56
C ALA A 251 -7.06 -17.10 -8.87
N ALA A 252 -6.39 -18.01 -9.59
CA ALA A 252 -5.23 -18.74 -9.10
C ALA A 252 -4.12 -17.80 -8.61
N TRP A 253 -3.73 -16.82 -9.43
CA TRP A 253 -2.68 -15.87 -9.06
C TRP A 253 -3.12 -14.80 -8.07
N HIS A 254 -4.40 -14.42 -8.08
CA HIS A 254 -4.96 -13.53 -7.08
C HIS A 254 -4.80 -14.15 -5.68
N VAL A 255 -5.24 -15.41 -5.50
CA VAL A 255 -5.07 -16.13 -4.22
C VAL A 255 -3.60 -16.28 -3.87
N HIS A 256 -2.75 -16.62 -4.85
CA HIS A 256 -1.32 -16.75 -4.60
C HIS A 256 -0.73 -15.46 -4.02
N LEU A 257 -1.05 -14.32 -4.64
CA LEU A 257 -0.54 -13.01 -4.22
C LEU A 257 -1.15 -12.53 -2.89
N GLU A 258 -2.40 -12.90 -2.56
CA GLU A 258 -2.96 -12.70 -1.21
C GLU A 258 -2.12 -13.44 -0.16
N LEU A 259 -1.85 -14.73 -0.38
CA LEU A 259 -1.07 -15.56 0.52
C LEU A 259 0.39 -15.10 0.62
N PHE A 260 0.99 -14.71 -0.51
CA PHE A 260 2.34 -14.18 -0.55
C PHE A 260 2.44 -12.86 0.22
N PHE A 261 1.49 -11.94 0.00
CA PHE A 261 1.42 -10.68 0.73
C PHE A 261 1.32 -10.91 2.25
N ALA A 262 0.40 -11.76 2.71
CA ALA A 262 0.29 -12.11 4.12
C ALA A 262 1.60 -12.70 4.67
N ALA A 263 2.27 -13.56 3.91
CA ALA A 263 3.55 -14.14 4.30
C ALA A 263 4.67 -13.08 4.40
N THR A 264 4.70 -12.06 3.54
CA THR A 264 5.64 -10.92 3.70
C THR A 264 5.41 -10.17 5.01
N GLN A 265 4.19 -10.19 5.54
CA GLN A 265 3.83 -9.59 6.83
C GLN A 265 4.00 -10.56 8.01
N GLY A 266 4.55 -11.76 7.78
CA GLY A 266 4.81 -12.77 8.80
C GLY A 266 3.66 -13.75 9.04
N GLU A 267 2.57 -13.68 8.27
CA GLU A 267 1.42 -14.58 8.39
C GLU A 267 1.42 -15.61 7.25
N ILE A 268 1.97 -16.80 7.51
CA ILE A 268 1.94 -17.91 6.55
C ILE A 268 0.61 -18.64 6.68
N ARG A 269 -0.27 -18.46 5.69
CA ARG A 269 -1.61 -19.07 5.64
C ARG A 269 -1.59 -20.37 4.83
N GLY A 270 -2.23 -21.40 5.37
CA GLY A 270 -2.37 -22.70 4.71
C GLY A 270 -3.45 -23.56 5.39
N PRO A 271 -3.96 -24.60 4.71
CA PRO A 271 -3.65 -25.04 3.34
C PRO A 271 -4.19 -24.08 2.27
N TRP A 272 -3.90 -24.36 0.99
CA TRP A 272 -4.40 -23.58 -0.14
C TRP A 272 -5.92 -23.37 -0.09
N PRO A 273 -6.43 -22.12 -0.11
CA PRO A 273 -7.84 -21.82 0.11
C PRO A 273 -8.66 -21.98 -1.18
N LYS A 274 -8.98 -23.24 -1.53
CA LYS A 274 -9.73 -23.57 -2.75
C LYS A 274 -11.06 -22.82 -2.89
N ASP A 275 -11.81 -22.68 -1.80
CA ASP A 275 -13.10 -21.98 -1.83
C ASP A 275 -12.96 -20.51 -2.24
N ARG A 276 -11.86 -19.86 -1.83
CA ARG A 276 -11.54 -18.47 -2.20
C ARG A 276 -11.16 -18.36 -3.68
N GLU A 277 -10.40 -19.32 -4.20
CA GLU A 277 -10.07 -19.40 -5.62
C GLU A 277 -11.33 -19.58 -6.48
N GLU A 278 -12.25 -20.47 -6.09
CA GLU A 278 -13.53 -20.67 -6.78
C GLU A 278 -14.43 -19.43 -6.73
N GLU A 279 -14.46 -18.71 -5.61
CA GLU A 279 -15.18 -17.44 -5.47
C GLU A 279 -14.60 -16.38 -6.43
N LEU A 280 -13.29 -16.22 -6.45
CA LEU A 280 -12.62 -15.25 -7.32
C LEU A 280 -12.78 -15.60 -8.80
N ALA A 281 -12.76 -16.87 -9.18
CA ALA A 281 -13.00 -17.30 -10.55
C ALA A 281 -14.41 -16.88 -11.02
N LYS A 282 -15.42 -17.07 -10.18
CA LYS A 282 -16.79 -16.59 -10.47
C LYS A 282 -16.83 -15.07 -10.62
N ARG A 283 -16.20 -14.33 -9.71
CA ARG A 283 -16.13 -12.87 -9.76
C ARG A 283 -15.46 -12.37 -11.05
N TYR A 284 -14.35 -12.98 -11.46
CA TYR A 284 -13.67 -12.61 -12.70
C TYR A 284 -14.49 -12.95 -13.95
N ALA A 285 -15.28 -14.02 -13.93
CA ALA A 285 -16.14 -14.41 -15.05
C ALA A 285 -17.34 -13.45 -15.26
N GLU A 286 -17.72 -12.68 -14.24
CA GLU A 286 -18.83 -11.72 -14.28
C GLU A 286 -18.43 -10.32 -14.77
N ARG A 287 -17.13 -10.06 -14.96
CA ARG A 287 -16.57 -8.77 -15.37
C ARG A 287 -16.56 -8.57 -16.89
#